data_AF-A0A3A5S0F6-F1
#
_entry.id   AF-A0A3A5S0F6-F1
#
_cell.length_a   1.000
_cell.length_b   1.000
_cell.length_c   1.000
_cell.angle_alpha   90.00
_cell.angle_beta   90.00
_cell.angle_gamma   90.00
#
_symmetry.space_group_name_H-M   'P 1'
#
loop_
_entity.id
_entity.type
_entity.pdbx_description
1 polymer ?
#
loop_
_entity_poly.entity_id
_entity_poly.type
_entity_poly.pdbx_seq_one_letter_code
_entity_poly.pdbx_strand_id
1 'polypeptide(L)' 'MEVKNGIIIDGVLHEMVSIRENYSCDNCSLQGTCDKTDFFLCTVIAGRHNSDERFINRGKVTDIKTDKEE' A
#
# COMPACT_ATOMS: atom_id res chain seq x y z
N MET A 1 1.00 15.58 -3.17
CA MET A 1 0.02 14.59 -3.68
C MET A 1 -1.04 14.44 -2.63
N GLU A 2 -2.32 14.43 -3.01
CA GLU A 2 -3.39 14.06 -2.08
C GLU A 2 -3.47 12.53 -2.04
N VAL A 3 -3.33 11.95 -0.85
CA VAL A 3 -3.33 10.50 -0.65
C VAL A 3 -4.59 10.13 0.11
N LYS A 4 -5.46 9.32 -0.48
CA LYS A 4 -6.71 8.89 0.17
C LYS A 4 -6.51 7.67 1.05
N ASN A 5 -5.75 6.70 0.55
CA ASN A 5 -5.50 5.43 1.22
C ASN A 5 -4.00 5.13 1.15
N GLY A 6 -3.26 5.47 2.20
CA GLY A 6 -1.81 5.29 2.25
C GLY A 6 -1.34 4.80 3.61
N ILE A 7 -0.27 4.01 3.61
CA ILE A 7 0.45 3.55 4.79
C ILE A 7 1.90 4.02 4.65
N ILE A 8 2.51 4.47 5.75
CA ILE A 8 3.91 4.88 5.77
C ILE A 8 4.70 3.90 6.62
N ILE A 9 5.75 3.31 6.04
CA ILE A 9 6.62 2.32 6.70
C ILE A 9 8.06 2.77 6.50
N ASP A 10 8.83 2.92 7.59
CA ASP A 10 10.22 3.40 7.55
C ASP A 10 10.42 4.69 6.73
N GLY A 11 9.43 5.58 6.80
CA GLY A 11 9.42 6.85 6.07
C GLY A 11 9.13 6.71 4.57
N VAL A 12 8.73 5.54 4.07
CA VAL A 12 8.31 5.29 2.68
C VAL A 12 6.78 5.27 2.62
N LEU A 13 6.20 6.00 1.67
CA LEU A 13 4.77 5.98 1.41
C LEU A 13 4.41 4.81 0.48
N HIS A 14 3.47 4.01 0.94
CA HIS A 14 2.80 2.95 0.20
C HIS A 14 1.35 3.39 -0.02
N GLU A 15 0.97 3.69 -1.25
CA GLU A 15 -0.40 4.13 -1.59
C GLU A 15 -1.21 2.97 -2.17
N MET A 16 -2.41 2.76 -1.64
CA MET A 16 -3.36 1.80 -2.20
C MET A 16 -4.01 2.39 -3.45
N VAL A 17 -3.91 1.65 -4.55
CA VAL A 17 -4.53 1.99 -5.83
C VAL A 17 -5.43 0.84 -6.30
N SER A 18 -6.51 1.19 -7.01
CA SER A 18 -7.35 0.21 -7.69
C SER A 18 -6.85 0.00 -9.12
N ILE A 19 -6.30 -1.18 -9.42
CA ILE A 19 -5.85 -1.60 -10.74
C ILE A 19 -6.94 -2.47 -11.36
N ARG A 20 -7.67 -1.91 -12.33
CA ARG A 20 -8.63 -2.66 -13.15
C ARG A 20 -7.87 -3.41 -14.23
N GLU A 21 -7.30 -4.57 -13.91
CA GLU A 21 -6.94 -5.63 -14.85
C GLU A 21 -6.15 -6.74 -14.12
N ASN A 22 -6.23 -7.96 -14.65
CA ASN A 22 -5.55 -9.18 -14.21
C ASN A 22 -4.00 -9.12 -14.28
N TYR A 23 -3.39 -7.94 -14.15
CA TYR A 23 -1.95 -7.78 -14.04
C TYR A 23 -1.48 -8.53 -12.79
N SER A 24 -0.48 -9.40 -12.91
CA SER A 24 0.19 -9.97 -11.73
C SER A 24 0.82 -8.85 -10.91
N CYS A 25 0.85 -8.97 -9.58
CA CYS A 25 1.54 -7.99 -8.74
C CYS A 25 2.99 -8.35 -8.49
N ASP A 26 3.74 -8.59 -9.55
CA ASP A 26 5.14 -9.01 -9.42
C ASP A 26 6.04 -7.93 -8.80
N ASN A 27 5.51 -6.71 -8.54
CA ASN A 27 6.23 -5.60 -7.91
C ASN A 27 5.37 -4.77 -6.94
N CYS A 28 4.38 -5.38 -6.29
CA CYS A 28 3.64 -4.74 -5.20
C CYS A 28 4.58 -4.38 -4.06
N SER A 29 4.48 -3.15 -3.55
CA SER A 29 5.45 -2.63 -2.58
C SER A 29 5.50 -3.38 -1.26
N LEU A 30 4.40 -4.07 -0.89
CA LEU A 30 4.28 -4.84 0.34
C LEU A 30 4.16 -6.35 0.09
N GLN A 31 4.36 -6.82 -1.14
CA GLN A 31 4.25 -8.24 -1.50
C GLN A 31 5.26 -9.10 -0.73
N GLY A 32 6.54 -8.71 -0.76
CA GLY A 32 7.60 -9.46 -0.07
C GLY A 32 7.47 -9.45 1.47
N THR A 33 6.79 -8.44 2.03
CA THR A 33 6.43 -8.41 3.45
C THR A 33 5.26 -9.35 3.74
N CYS A 34 4.29 -9.40 2.84
CA CYS A 34 3.17 -10.31 2.89
C CYS A 34 3.65 -11.78 2.86
N ASP A 35 4.53 -12.16 1.93
CA ASP A 35 5.01 -13.55 1.82
C ASP A 35 5.74 -14.07 3.08
N LYS A 36 6.12 -13.17 4.01
CA LYS A 36 6.81 -13.47 5.27
C LYS A 36 5.93 -13.33 6.50
N THR A 37 4.65 -12.95 6.35
CA THR A 37 3.74 -12.65 7.46
C THR A 37 2.48 -13.53 7.41
N ASP A 38 1.60 -13.35 8.39
CA ASP A 38 0.33 -14.08 8.47
C ASP A 38 -0.58 -13.79 7.25
N PHE A 39 -1.27 -14.83 6.76
CA PHE A 39 -2.17 -14.76 5.60
C PHE A 39 -3.30 -13.72 5.77
N PHE A 40 -3.80 -13.52 6.99
CA PHE A 40 -4.81 -12.52 7.26
C PHE A 40 -4.24 -11.09 7.18
N LEU A 41 -3.00 -10.89 7.63
CA LEU A 41 -2.29 -9.62 7.49
C LEU A 41 -2.01 -9.30 6.01
N CYS A 42 -1.60 -10.30 5.23
CA CYS A 42 -1.49 -10.19 3.77
C CYS A 42 -2.78 -9.71 3.10
N THR A 43 -3.91 -10.23 3.55
CA THR A 43 -5.21 -9.89 3.00
C THR A 43 -5.50 -8.39 3.14
N VAL A 44 -5.16 -7.82 4.30
CA VAL A 44 -5.34 -6.40 4.62
C VAL A 44 -4.27 -5.52 3.96
N ILE A 45 -3.01 -5.97 3.94
CA ILE A 45 -1.84 -5.16 3.58
C ILE A 45 -1.48 -5.25 2.10
N ALA A 46 -1.79 -6.35 1.41
CA ALA A 46 -1.52 -6.52 -0.02
C ALA A 46 -2.79 -6.44 -0.87
N GLY A 47 -3.95 -6.18 -0.23
CA GLY A 47 -5.26 -6.21 -0.90
C GLY A 47 -5.61 -7.58 -1.46
N ARG A 48 -5.02 -8.68 -0.95
CA ARG A 48 -5.16 -10.03 -1.55
C ARG A 48 -6.59 -10.55 -1.63
N HIS A 49 -7.52 -10.00 -0.84
CA HIS A 49 -8.96 -10.35 -0.92
C HIS A 49 -9.68 -9.70 -2.11
N ASN A 50 -9.19 -8.54 -2.58
CA ASN A 50 -9.69 -7.85 -3.77
C ASN A 50 -8.53 -7.79 -4.77
N SER A 51 -8.56 -8.65 -5.79
CA SER A 51 -7.52 -8.72 -6.84
C SER A 51 -7.11 -7.37 -7.44
N ASP A 52 -8.00 -6.40 -7.30
CA ASP A 52 -7.96 -5.09 -7.92
C ASP A 52 -7.34 -4.01 -7.02
N GLU A 53 -7.09 -4.24 -5.72
CA GLU A 53 -6.55 -3.20 -4.81
C GLU A 53 -5.15 -3.55 -4.33
N ARG A 54 -4.19 -2.63 -4.52
CA ARG A 54 -2.76 -2.93 -4.29
C ARG A 54 -1.96 -1.72 -3.82
N PHE A 55 -0.94 -1.97 -2.99
CA PHE A 55 -0.05 -0.90 -2.52
C PHE A 55 1.16 -0.69 -3.44
N ILE A 56 1.32 0.54 -3.93
CA ILE A 56 2.45 0.98 -4.75
C ILE A 56 3.39 1.85 -3.92
N ASN A 57 4.69 1.63 -4.09
CA ASN A 57 5.73 2.45 -3.46
C ASN A 57 5.78 3.81 -4.16
N ARG A 58 5.57 4.88 -3.40
CA ARG A 58 5.63 6.28 -3.87
C ARG A 58 6.92 6.99 -3.45
N GLY A 59 7.83 6.28 -2.79
CA GLY A 59 9.11 6.78 -2.31
C GLY A 59 9.07 7.28 -0.88
N LYS A 60 10.21 7.81 -0.43
CA LYS A 60 10.32 8.43 0.90
C LYS A 60 9.50 9.71 0.98
N VAL A 61 8.82 9.88 2.10
CA VAL A 61 8.12 11.12 2.45
C VAL A 61 8.96 11.94 3.44
N THR A 62 8.96 13.25 3.27
CA THR A 62 9.68 14.20 4.13
C THR A 62 8.73 15.04 5.00
N ASP A 63 7.55 15.36 4.46
CA ASP A 63 6.57 16.24 5.09
C ASP A 63 5.18 15.61 4.96
N ILE A 64 4.57 15.31 6.10
CA ILE A 64 3.21 14.78 6.18
C ILE A 64 2.36 15.90 6.79
N LYS A 65 1.38 16.38 6.03
CA LYS A 65 0.40 17.36 6.50
C LYS A 65 -0.96 16.68 6.48
N THR A 66 -1.66 16.75 7.60
CA THR A 66 -3.05 16.31 7.72
C THR A 66 -3.91 17.53 7.95
N ASP A 67 -5.07 17.60 7.30
CA ASP A 67 -5.98 18.75 7.43
C ASP A 67 -6.60 18.89 8.83
N LYS A 68 -6.35 17.93 9.72
CA LYS A 68 -6.69 17.99 11.14
C LYS A 68 -5.43 17.84 12.00
N GLU A 69 -5.00 18.97 12.56
CA GLU A 69 -4.55 19.06 13.94
C GLU A 69 -5.74 19.68 14.70
N GLU A 70 -6.46 18.85 15.46
CA GLU A 70 -7.40 19.31 16.51
C GLU A 70 -6.98 18.64 17.82
#